data_AF-A0A7S2A1V3-F1
#
_entry.id   AF-A0A7S2A1V3-F1
#
_cell.length_a   1.000
_cell.length_b   1.000
_cell.length_c   1.000
_cell.angle_alpha   90.00
_cell.angle_beta   90.00
_cell.angle_gamma   90.00
#
_symmetry.space_group_name_H-M   'P 1'
#
loop_
_entity.id
_entity.type
_entity.pdbx_description
1 polymer ?
#
loop_
_entity_poly.entity_id
_entity_poly.type
_entity_poly.pdbx_seq_one_letter_code
_entity_poly.pdbx_strand_id
1 'polypeptide(L)'
;ASIAVIDIFAQSMNYTGSTWCGPTLFAIIYSSVTVWTAVFSRLLLGRPLSPFQWAGVVVVFAGLTITAFDSMSVGPAVFRGSCLVIIGSAMHSMTYVLSEAIMTRGEAIPVRINCTVQGC
;
A
#
# COMPACT_ATOMS: atom_id res chain seq x y z
N ALA A 1 2.45 -19.03 -1.56
CA ALA A 1 2.64 -18.76 -0.14
C ALA A 1 3.22 -17.37 0.12
N SER A 2 4.25 -16.92 -0.63
CA SER A 2 4.96 -15.68 -0.29
C SER A 2 4.12 -14.41 -0.35
N ILE A 3 3.20 -14.25 -1.31
CA ILE A 3 2.38 -13.03 -1.43
C ILE A 3 1.38 -12.92 -0.28
N ALA A 4 0.68 -14.00 0.06
CA ALA A 4 -0.26 -14.03 1.18
C ALA A 4 0.43 -13.71 2.52
N VAL A 5 1.65 -14.21 2.74
CA VAL A 5 2.42 -13.90 3.96
C VAL A 5 2.79 -12.41 4.04
N ILE A 6 3.20 -11.81 2.92
CA ILE A 6 3.50 -10.38 2.85
C ILE A 6 2.24 -9.56 3.13
N ASP A 7 1.09 -9.98 2.58
CA ASP A 7 -0.19 -9.31 2.78
C ASP A 7 -0.65 -9.36 4.25
N ILE A 8 -0.60 -10.54 4.87
CA ILE A 8 -0.92 -10.71 6.30
C ILE A 8 -0.02 -9.84 7.18
N PHE A 9 1.27 -9.77 6.85
CA PHE A 9 2.21 -8.95 7.59
C PHE A 9 1.94 -7.45 7.40
N ALA A 10 1.66 -7.02 6.17
CA ALA A 10 1.28 -5.64 5.85
C ALA A 10 0.00 -5.23 6.58
N GLN A 11 -1.01 -6.10 6.61
CA GLN A 11 -2.27 -5.88 7.31
C GLN A 11 -2.07 -5.82 8.83
N SER A 12 -1.19 -6.66 9.38
CA SER A 12 -0.82 -6.61 10.80
C SER A 12 -0.17 -5.28 11.18
N MET A 13 0.71 -4.76 10.32
CA MET A 13 1.32 -3.44 10.47
C MET A 13 0.28 -2.32 10.40
N ASN A 14 -0.62 -2.35 9.41
CA ASN A 14 -1.69 -1.38 9.25
C ASN A 14 -2.62 -1.32 10.47
N TYR A 15 -3.05 -2.48 10.99
CA TYR A 15 -3.90 -2.56 12.18
C TYR A 15 -3.17 -2.07 13.44
N THR A 16 -1.92 -2.47 13.64
CA THR A 16 -1.11 -2.02 14.78
C THR A 16 -0.91 -0.50 14.73
N GLY A 17 -0.60 0.04 13.56
CA GLY A 17 -0.47 1.47 13.34
C GLY A 17 -1.78 2.22 13.59
N SER A 18 -2.92 1.67 13.16
CA SER A 18 -4.25 2.23 13.42
C SER A 18 -4.59 2.29 14.91
N THR A 19 -4.12 1.35 15.73
CA THR A 19 -4.30 1.40 17.19
C THR A 19 -3.54 2.58 17.81
N TRP A 20 -2.44 3.03 17.21
CA TRP A 20 -1.58 4.07 17.75
C TRP A 20 -1.90 5.48 17.22
N CYS A 21 -2.14 5.62 15.91
CA CYS A 21 -2.47 6.92 15.30
C CYS A 21 -3.98 7.22 15.27
N GLY A 22 -4.83 6.21 15.52
CA GLY A 22 -6.27 6.35 15.47
C GLY A 22 -6.85 6.23 14.05
N PRO A 23 -8.16 5.99 13.94
CA PRO A 23 -8.82 5.61 12.69
C PRO A 23 -8.82 6.73 11.64
N THR A 24 -8.86 8.00 12.04
CA THR A 24 -8.82 9.14 11.12
C THR A 24 -7.49 9.24 10.39
N LEU A 25 -6.37 9.23 11.12
CA LEU A 25 -5.04 9.26 10.53
C LEU A 25 -4.75 8.00 9.73
N PHE A 26 -5.21 6.84 10.22
CA PHE A 26 -5.16 5.60 9.47
C PHE A 26 -5.85 5.72 8.11
N ALA A 27 -7.10 6.21 8.04
CA ALA A 27 -7.83 6.35 6.78
C ALA A 27 -7.13 7.28 5.78
N ILE A 28 -6.59 8.40 6.26
CA ILE A 28 -5.85 9.35 5.41
C ILE A 28 -4.59 8.68 4.84
N ILE A 29 -3.77 8.07 5.70
CA ILE A 29 -2.53 7.42 5.27
C ILE A 29 -2.82 6.20 4.39
N TYR A 30 -3.85 5.41 4.72
CA TYR A 30 -4.22 4.22 3.94
C TYR A 30 -4.71 4.57 2.53
N SER A 31 -5.31 5.75 2.32
CA SER A 31 -5.64 6.22 0.96
C SER A 31 -4.42 6.33 0.03
N SER A 32 -3.21 6.41 0.59
CA SER A 32 -1.96 6.41 -0.18
C SER A 32 -1.61 5.08 -0.85
N VAL A 33 -2.28 3.96 -0.49
CA VAL A 33 -2.10 2.65 -1.15
C VAL A 33 -2.20 2.79 -2.67
N THR A 34 -3.16 3.57 -3.17
CA THR A 34 -3.36 3.78 -4.61
C THR A 34 -2.15 4.40 -5.29
N VAL A 35 -1.46 5.32 -4.60
CA VAL A 35 -0.24 5.95 -5.13
C VAL A 35 0.91 4.97 -5.15
N TRP A 36 1.11 4.24 -4.06
CA TRP A 36 2.14 3.20 -4.01
C TRP A 36 1.90 2.14 -5.08
N THR A 37 0.65 1.74 -5.32
CA THR A 37 0.26 0.84 -6.43
C THR A 37 0.64 1.44 -7.78
N ALA A 38 0.34 2.72 -8.03
CA ALA A 38 0.69 3.37 -9.30
C ALA A 38 2.21 3.44 -9.51
N VAL A 39 2.98 3.77 -8.47
CA VAL A 39 4.44 3.80 -8.48
C VAL A 39 5.01 2.41 -8.76
N PHE A 40 4.56 1.40 -8.02
CA PHE A 40 5.02 0.02 -8.21
C PHE A 40 4.57 -0.55 -9.55
N SER A 41 3.38 -0.21 -10.06
CA SER A 41 2.92 -0.62 -11.39
C SER A 41 3.83 -0.05 -12.48
N ARG A 42 4.22 1.22 -12.38
CA ARG A 42 5.19 1.81 -13.31
C ARG A 42 6.57 1.15 -13.20
N LEU A 43 7.05 0.88 -11.98
CA LEU A 43 8.38 0.31 -11.74
C LEU A 43 8.48 -1.18 -12.12
N LEU A 44 7.46 -1.98 -11.82
CA LEU A 44 7.48 -3.46 -11.99
C LEU A 44 6.86 -3.91 -13.31
N LEU A 45 5.78 -3.25 -13.77
CA LEU A 45 5.07 -3.61 -15.00
C LEU A 45 5.43 -2.70 -16.19
N GLY A 46 6.22 -1.65 -15.97
CA GLY A 46 6.68 -0.74 -17.03
C GLY A 46 5.57 0.11 -17.66
N ARG A 47 4.39 0.19 -17.05
CA ARG A 47 3.24 0.89 -17.63
C ARG A 47 3.39 2.41 -17.50
N PRO A 48 3.29 3.18 -18.60
CA PRO A 48 3.38 4.64 -18.52
C PRO A 48 2.14 5.22 -17.82
N LEU A 49 2.36 6.20 -16.95
CA LEU A 49 1.30 6.95 -16.26
C LEU A 49 0.96 8.22 -17.06
N SER A 50 -0.33 8.46 -17.25
CA SER A 50 -0.86 9.69 -17.85
C SER A 50 -0.57 10.92 -16.97
N PRO A 51 -0.41 12.13 -17.54
CA PRO A 51 -0.26 13.37 -16.77
C PRO A 51 -1.37 13.59 -15.73
N PHE A 52 -2.62 13.17 -16.01
CA PHE A 52 -3.72 13.25 -15.04
C PHE A 52 -3.56 12.27 -13.87
N GLN A 53 -2.97 11.09 -14.11
CA GLN A 53 -2.65 10.14 -13.04
C GLN A 53 -1.53 10.67 -12.15
N TRP A 54 -0.54 11.36 -12.76
CA TRP A 54 0.49 12.08 -12.02
C TRP A 54 -0.06 13.19 -11.14
N ALA A 55 -1.08 13.94 -11.61
CA ALA A 55 -1.77 14.92 -10.77
C ALA A 55 -2.39 14.26 -9.52
N GLY A 56 -3.04 13.09 -9.68
CA GLY A 56 -3.57 12.33 -8.55
C GLY A 56 -2.48 11.88 -7.56
N VAL A 57 -1.32 11.43 -8.06
CA VAL A 57 -0.15 11.08 -7.22
C VAL A 57 0.31 12.28 -6.39
N VAL A 58 0.45 13.46 -7.02
CA VAL A 58 0.89 14.68 -6.33
C VAL A 58 -0.11 15.11 -5.26
N VAL A 59 -1.41 15.06 -5.54
CA VAL A 59 -2.47 15.43 -4.58
C VAL A 59 -2.41 14.55 -3.33
N VAL A 60 -2.25 13.25 -3.49
CA VAL A 60 -2.17 12.32 -2.35
C VAL A 60 -0.86 12.48 -1.57
N PHE A 61 0.28 12.70 -2.25
CA PHE A 61 1.54 13.03 -1.58
C PHE A 61 1.47 14.33 -0.78
N ALA A 62 0.78 15.35 -1.30
CA ALA A 62 0.53 16.58 -0.58
C ALA A 62 -0.32 16.32 0.68
N GLY A 63 -1.40 15.53 0.56
CA GLY A 63 -2.21 15.10 1.70
C GLY A 63 -1.39 14.39 2.78
N LEU A 64 -0.57 13.39 2.40
CA LEU A 64 0.34 12.68 3.32
C LEU A 64 1.34 13.60 4.01
N THR A 65 1.88 14.58 3.28
CA THR A 65 2.85 15.54 3.83
C THR A 65 2.19 16.42 4.89
N ILE A 66 0.98 16.93 4.61
CA ILE A 66 0.19 17.69 5.59
C ILE A 66 -0.10 16.84 6.82
N THR A 67 -0.55 15.58 6.62
CA THR A 67 -0.80 14.64 7.72
C THR A 67 0.44 14.33 8.53
N ALA A 68 1.62 14.20 7.90
CA ALA A 68 2.87 13.94 8.61
C ALA A 68 3.26 15.12 9.51
N PHE A 69 3.10 16.36 9.02
CA PHE A 69 3.34 17.56 9.83
C PHE A 69 2.35 17.67 10.99
N ASP A 70 1.07 17.37 10.77
CA ASP A 70 0.07 17.35 11.83
C ASP A 70 0.38 16.29 12.90
N SER A 71 0.71 15.06 12.49
CA SER A 71 1.07 13.96 13.40
C SER A 71 2.27 14.27 14.31
N MET A 72 3.22 15.10 13.86
CA MET A 72 4.36 15.53 14.70
C MET A 72 3.93 16.40 15.88
N SER A 73 2.81 17.13 15.75
CA SER A 73 2.29 17.99 16.81
C SER A 73 1.45 17.24 17.85
N VAL A 74 0.86 16.10 17.47
CA VAL A 74 -0.04 15.30 18.32
C VAL A 74 0.73 14.42 19.31
N GLY A 75 1.86 13.85 18.89
CA GLY A 75 2.76 13.13 19.79
C GLY A 75 3.56 11.98 19.16
N PRO A 76 4.62 11.52 19.83
CA PRO A 76 5.56 10.53 19.27
C PRO A 76 4.95 9.15 19.04
N ALA A 77 3.93 8.75 19.82
CA ALA A 77 3.22 7.49 19.61
C ALA A 77 2.39 7.51 18.31
N VAL A 78 1.71 8.63 18.05
CA VAL A 78 0.92 8.85 16.83
C VAL A 78 1.83 8.87 15.62
N PHE A 79 2.96 9.59 15.69
CA PHE A 79 3.96 9.59 14.62
C PHE A 79 4.49 8.20 14.29
N ARG A 80 4.84 7.40 15.31
CA ARG A 80 5.26 6.00 15.11
C ARG A 80 4.17 5.15 14.46
N GLY A 81 2.93 5.31 14.91
CA GLY A 81 1.76 4.66 14.30
C GLY A 81 1.60 5.03 12.84
N SER A 82 1.68 6.33 12.51
CA SER A 82 1.63 6.84 11.14
C SER A 82 2.72 6.24 10.25
N CYS A 83 3.98 6.18 10.71
CA CYS A 83 5.06 5.53 9.97
C CYS A 83 4.76 4.04 9.70
N LEU A 84 4.21 3.35 10.69
CA LEU A 84 3.85 1.93 10.59
C LEU A 84 2.76 1.70 9.55
N VAL A 85 1.74 2.58 9.49
CA VAL A 85 0.69 2.55 8.46
C VAL A 85 1.26 2.89 7.07
N ILE A 86 2.20 3.84 6.95
CA ILE A 86 2.85 4.15 5.66
C ILE A 86 3.61 2.93 5.12
N ILE A 87 4.36 2.25 5.97
CA ILE A 87 5.11 1.05 5.58
C ILE A 87 4.15 -0.08 5.23
N GLY A 88 3.13 -0.31 6.07
CA GLY A 88 2.10 -1.31 5.84
C GLY A 88 1.33 -1.07 4.54
N SER A 89 0.95 0.18 4.25
CA SER A 89 0.24 0.55 3.03
C SER A 89 1.09 0.37 1.77
N ALA A 90 2.39 0.68 1.84
CA ALA A 90 3.32 0.42 0.75
C ALA A 90 3.49 -1.09 0.50
N MET A 91 3.68 -1.90 1.55
CA MET A 91 3.77 -3.36 1.41
C MET A 91 2.48 -3.96 0.85
N HIS A 92 1.33 -3.48 1.32
CA HIS A 92 0.01 -3.87 0.82
C HIS A 92 -0.19 -3.54 -0.66
N SER A 93 0.19 -2.34 -1.08
CA SER A 93 0.13 -1.97 -2.50
C SER A 93 1.04 -2.83 -3.39
N MET A 94 2.17 -3.28 -2.85
CA MET A 94 3.09 -4.16 -3.55
C MET A 94 2.47 -5.55 -3.77
N THR A 95 1.72 -6.09 -2.81
CA THR A 95 1.02 -7.39 -2.98
C THR A 95 0.00 -7.31 -4.11
N TYR A 96 -0.68 -6.17 -4.28
CA TYR A 96 -1.58 -5.94 -5.41
C TYR A 96 -0.85 -5.95 -6.76
N VAL A 97 0.25 -5.20 -6.89
CA VAL A 97 0.99 -5.14 -8.17
C VAL A 97 1.65 -6.48 -8.51
N LEU A 98 2.18 -7.19 -7.52
CA LEU A 98 2.75 -8.53 -7.72
C LEU A 98 1.67 -9.54 -8.14
N SER A 99 0.48 -9.47 -7.52
CA SER A 99 -0.66 -10.31 -7.92
C SER A 99 -1.08 -10.03 -9.35
N GLU A 100 -1.17 -8.75 -9.73
CA GLU A 100 -1.46 -8.36 -11.11
C GLU A 100 -0.39 -8.87 -12.09
N ALA A 101 0.89 -8.78 -11.72
CA ALA A 101 2.00 -9.26 -12.55
C ALA A 101 1.92 -10.77 -12.82
N ILE A 102 1.52 -11.55 -11.81
CA ILE A 102 1.31 -13.00 -11.96
C ILE A 102 0.11 -13.29 -12.85
N MET A 103 -1.00 -12.56 -12.68
CA MET A 103 -2.22 -12.76 -13.47
C MET A 103 -2.08 -12.35 -14.95
N THR A 104 -1.20 -11.39 -15.24
CA THR A 104 -1.03 -10.84 -16.60
C THR A 104 0.09 -11.52 -17.40
N ARG A 105 1.02 -12.24 -16.76
CA ARG A 105 1.96 -13.12 -17.46
C ARG A 105 1.19 -14.35 -17.94
N GLY A 106 0.86 -14.37 -19.24
CA GLY A 106 -0.07 -15.29 -19.91
C GLY A 106 0.23 -16.79 -19.88
N GLU A 107 0.96 -17.31 -18.90
CA GLU A 107 0.86 -18.71 -18.52
C GLU A 107 -0.47 -18.87 -17.77
N ALA A 108 -1.40 -19.66 -18.30
CA ALA A 108 -2.64 -19.96 -17.59
C ALA A 108 -2.32 -20.80 -16.34
N ILE A 109 -1.93 -20.12 -15.25
CA ILE A 109 -1.58 -20.76 -14.00
C ILE A 109 -2.85 -21.48 -13.51
N PRO A 110 -2.79 -22.81 -13.27
CA PRO A 110 -3.93 -23.55 -12.75
C PRO A 110 -4.46 -22.89 -11.47
N VAL A 111 -5.78 -22.79 -11.33
CA VAL A 111 -6.46 -22.17 -10.18
C VAL A 111 -5.85 -22.61 -8.85
N ARG A 112 -5.50 -23.90 -8.71
CA ARG A 112 -4.90 -24.46 -7.50
C ARG A 112 -3.54 -23.83 -7.13
N ILE A 113 -2.70 -23.52 -8.11
CA ILE A 113 -1.40 -22.86 -7.89
C ILE A 113 -1.63 -21.38 -7.56
N ASN A 114 -2.56 -20.72 -8.25
CA ASN A 114 -2.92 -19.34 -7.90
C ASN A 114 -3.49 -19.25 -6.46
N CYS A 115 -4.37 -20.17 -6.07
CA CYS A 115 -4.91 -20.27 -4.71
C CYS A 115 -3.81 -20.47 -3.66
N THR A 116 -2.83 -21.33 -3.90
CA THR A 116 -1.70 -21.52 -2.97
C THR A 116 -0.75 -20.33 -2.91
N VAL A 117 -0.65 -19.51 -3.96
CA VAL A 117 0.19 -18.31 -3.98
C VAL A 117 -0.50 -17.14 -3.27
N GLN A 118 -1.79 -16.94 -3.54
CA GLN A 118 -2.60 -15.84 -3.04
C GLN A 118 -3.29 -16.13 -1.70
N GLY A 119 -3.33 -17.39 -1.25
CA GLY A 119 -3.90 -17.79 0.04
C GLY A 119 -5.41 -17.98 0.03
N CYS A 120 -5.99 -18.43 -1.09
CA CYS A 120 -7.40 -18.80 -1.20
C CYS A 120 -7.70 -20.17 -0.59
#